data_AF-A0A2D5R7G9-F1
#
_entry.id   AF-A0A2D5R7G9-F1
#
_cell.length_a   1.000
_cell.length_b   1.000
_cell.length_c   1.000
_cell.angle_alpha   90.00
_cell.angle_beta   90.00
_cell.angle_gamma   90.00
#
_symmetry.space_group_name_H-M   'P 1'
#
loop_
_entity.id
_entity.type
_entity.pdbx_description
1 polymer ?
#
loop_
_entity_poly.entity_id
_entity_poly.type
_entity_poly.pdbx_seq_one_letter_code
_entity_poly.pdbx_strand_id
1 'polypeptide(L)'
;MAHTFFENNTNYGVEQQFERDQFTIEIAFANDDTQLDLLFDTDMEGYDELVENLESGFWQHMICRVQAIYDDTVMGESYLGSIVAESGAKWIVEDPAQVEDLVDDAVSQAQQEAVRMIEVLKRDFLGMKVFKDIDPKVVDNEFN
;
A
#
# COMPACT_ATOMS: atom_id res chain seq x y z
N MET A 1 -21.01 -8.91 -25.41
CA MET A 1 -20.54 -7.75 -24.64
C MET A 1 -20.48 -8.19 -23.19
N ALA A 2 -19.29 -8.54 -22.72
CA ALA A 2 -19.11 -8.92 -21.32
C ALA A 2 -19.26 -7.65 -20.50
N HIS A 3 -20.29 -7.59 -19.66
CA HIS A 3 -20.38 -6.58 -18.64
C HIS A 3 -19.29 -6.92 -17.61
N THR A 4 -18.20 -6.15 -17.61
CA THR A 4 -17.11 -6.26 -16.65
C THR A 4 -17.59 -5.69 -15.31
N PHE A 5 -18.49 -6.38 -14.62
CA PHE A 5 -18.80 -6.14 -13.20
C PHE A 5 -17.76 -6.85 -12.34
N PHE A 6 -16.51 -6.40 -12.46
CA PHE A 6 -15.40 -6.71 -11.56
C PHE A 6 -14.50 -5.47 -11.44
N GLU A 7 -15.10 -4.28 -11.30
CA GLU A 7 -14.36 -3.22 -10.61
C GLU A 7 -14.26 -3.70 -9.16
N ASN A 8 -13.02 -3.87 -8.71
CA ASN A 8 -12.67 -4.25 -7.36
C ASN A 8 -13.63 -3.58 -6.37
N ASN A 9 -14.27 -4.37 -5.52
CA ASN A 9 -15.01 -3.84 -4.39
C ASN A 9 -14.00 -3.24 -3.40
N THR A 10 -13.51 -2.04 -3.72
CA THR A 10 -12.58 -1.29 -2.89
C THR A 10 -13.31 -0.01 -2.56
N ASN A 11 -13.84 0.07 -1.34
CA ASN A 11 -14.43 1.27 -0.74
C ASN A 11 -13.41 2.43 -0.59
N TYR A 12 -12.30 2.39 -1.34
CA TYR A 12 -11.19 3.32 -1.29
C TYR A 12 -11.36 4.39 -2.37
N GLY A 13 -11.39 5.66 -1.97
CA GLY A 13 -11.29 6.82 -2.85
C GLY A 13 -9.82 7.25 -2.98
N VAL A 14 -9.35 7.43 -4.22
CA VAL A 14 -7.98 7.91 -4.50
C VAL A 14 -7.88 9.39 -4.16
N GLU A 15 -6.96 9.73 -3.25
CA GLU A 15 -6.68 11.11 -2.84
C GLU A 15 -5.45 11.67 -3.56
N GLN A 16 -4.43 10.84 -3.80
CA GLN A 16 -3.19 11.26 -4.44
C GLN A 16 -2.61 10.18 -5.34
N GLN A 17 -2.02 10.59 -6.47
CA GLN A 17 -1.32 9.72 -7.39
C GLN A 17 -0.06 10.41 -7.93
N PHE A 18 1.07 9.71 -7.96
CA PHE A 18 2.33 10.20 -8.52
C PHE A 18 3.26 9.05 -8.95
N GLU A 19 4.33 9.37 -9.67
CA GLU A 19 5.33 8.39 -10.13
C GLU A 19 6.56 8.36 -9.22
N ARG A 20 7.03 7.16 -8.84
CA ARG A 20 8.28 6.94 -8.08
C ARG A 20 8.91 5.61 -8.44
N ASP A 21 10.21 5.60 -8.74
CA ASP A 21 11.01 4.38 -8.99
C ASP A 21 10.43 3.39 -10.03
N GLN A 22 9.80 3.92 -11.09
CA GLN A 22 9.10 3.18 -12.16
C GLN A 22 7.72 2.62 -11.77
N PHE A 23 7.21 2.97 -10.58
CA PHE A 23 5.88 2.63 -10.13
C PHE A 23 4.99 3.87 -10.10
N THR A 24 3.73 3.67 -10.47
CA THR A 24 2.65 4.60 -10.15
C THR A 24 2.23 4.36 -8.70
N ILE A 25 2.45 5.34 -7.85
CA ILE A 25 2.04 5.32 -6.44
C ILE A 25 0.63 5.89 -6.33
N GLU A 26 -0.27 5.12 -5.74
CA GLU A 26 -1.65 5.53 -5.43
C GLU A 26 -1.84 5.55 -3.91
N ILE A 27 -2.31 6.68 -3.38
CA ILE A 27 -2.72 6.84 -1.98
C ILE A 27 -4.24 7.00 -1.96
N ALA A 28 -4.93 6.08 -1.31
CA ALA A 28 -6.38 6.01 -1.27
C ALA A 28 -6.90 5.78 0.14
N PHE A 29 -8.10 6.25 0.44
CA PHE A 29 -8.73 6.14 1.76
C PHE A 29 -10.11 5.49 1.67
N ALA A 30 -10.41 4.62 2.63
CA ALA A 30 -11.75 4.10 2.86
C ALA A 30 -12.22 4.48 4.27
N ASN A 31 -13.54 4.55 4.49
CA ASN A 31 -14.07 4.68 5.85
C ASN A 31 -13.71 3.44 6.68
N ASP A 32 -13.29 3.66 7.92
CA ASP A 32 -13.06 2.61 8.91
C ASP A 32 -14.31 2.47 9.80
N ASP A 33 -15.09 1.43 9.56
CA ASP A 33 -16.34 1.16 10.29
C ASP A 33 -16.10 0.38 11.61
N THR A 34 -14.85 0.21 12.02
CA THR A 34 -14.50 -0.47 13.28
C THR A 34 -14.98 0.35 14.49
N GLN A 35 -15.49 -0.31 15.53
CA GLN A 35 -15.90 0.37 16.76
C GLN A 35 -14.72 1.07 17.44
N LEU A 36 -14.89 2.36 17.75
CA LEU A 36 -13.86 3.20 18.38
C LEU A 36 -13.42 2.66 19.74
N ASP A 37 -14.35 2.13 20.55
CA ASP A 37 -14.08 1.55 21.88
C ASP A 37 -13.11 0.34 21.83
N LEU A 38 -12.95 -0.28 20.65
CA LEU A 38 -12.01 -1.39 20.45
C LEU A 38 -10.61 -0.90 20.04
N LEU A 39 -10.51 0.34 19.57
CA LEU A 39 -9.30 0.93 18.99
C LEU A 39 -8.67 1.99 19.90
N PHE A 40 -9.49 2.70 20.66
CA PHE A 40 -9.11 3.80 21.54
C PHE A 40 -9.49 3.49 22.99
N ASP A 41 -8.68 3.98 23.92
CA ASP A 41 -8.98 3.88 25.35
C ASP A 41 -10.11 4.85 25.70
N THR A 42 -11.25 4.34 26.14
CA THR A 42 -12.43 5.16 26.48
C THR A 42 -12.18 6.10 27.65
N ASP A 43 -11.16 5.81 28.47
CA ASP A 43 -10.78 6.64 29.62
C ASP A 43 -9.71 7.68 29.26
N MET A 44 -9.31 7.81 27.98
CA MET A 44 -8.31 8.80 27.57
C MET A 44 -8.85 10.23 27.64
N GLU A 45 -7.97 11.17 28.00
CA GLU A 45 -8.27 12.59 27.93
C GLU A 45 -8.58 12.99 26.47
N GLY A 46 -9.77 13.55 26.23
CA GLY A 46 -10.23 13.95 24.90
C GLY A 46 -11.05 12.90 24.15
N TYR A 47 -11.36 11.74 24.74
CA TYR A 47 -12.20 10.71 24.10
C TYR A 47 -13.59 11.24 23.70
N ASP A 48 -14.27 11.94 24.62
CA ASP A 48 -15.60 12.51 24.37
C ASP A 48 -15.57 13.54 23.21
N GLU A 49 -14.53 14.37 23.13
CA GLU A 49 -14.35 15.36 22.04
C GLU A 49 -14.09 14.66 20.70
N LEU A 50 -13.31 13.58 20.70
CA LEU A 50 -13.07 12.76 19.51
C LEU A 50 -14.38 12.16 18.99
N VAL A 51 -15.21 11.61 19.88
CA VAL A 51 -16.52 11.05 19.50
C VAL A 51 -17.44 12.15 18.97
N GLU A 52 -17.52 13.31 19.63
CA GLU A 52 -18.35 14.43 19.17
C GLU A 52 -17.92 14.95 17.78
N ASN A 53 -16.62 15.05 17.52
CA ASN A 53 -16.08 15.46 16.21
C ASN A 53 -16.35 14.43 15.11
N LEU A 54 -16.34 13.14 15.43
CA LEU A 54 -16.69 12.07 14.49
C LEU A 54 -18.20 12.02 14.21
N GLU A 55 -19.05 12.11 15.25
CA GLU A 55 -20.50 12.10 15.11
C GLU A 55 -21.04 13.34 14.38
N SER A 56 -20.40 14.50 14.57
CA SER A 56 -20.73 15.73 13.84
C SER A 56 -20.27 15.71 12.37
N GLY A 57 -19.43 14.74 11.98
CA GLY A 57 -18.82 14.64 10.66
C GLY A 57 -17.71 15.68 10.41
N PHE A 58 -17.20 16.32 11.46
CA PHE A 58 -16.04 17.20 11.36
C PHE A 58 -14.77 16.38 11.09
N TRP A 59 -14.63 15.23 11.76
CA TRP A 59 -13.60 14.24 11.49
C TRP A 59 -14.18 12.99 10.84
N GLN A 60 -13.31 12.25 10.17
CA GLN A 60 -13.58 10.95 9.57
C GLN A 60 -12.63 9.92 10.16
N HIS A 61 -13.13 8.71 10.38
CA HIS A 61 -12.34 7.54 10.75
C HIS A 61 -12.04 6.74 9.48
N MET A 62 -10.77 6.57 9.14
CA MET A 62 -10.35 6.10 7.82
C MET A 62 -9.22 5.06 7.88
N ILE A 63 -9.16 4.24 6.84
CA ILE A 63 -8.03 3.38 6.51
C ILE A 63 -7.33 3.97 5.28
N CYS A 64 -6.04 4.28 5.40
CA CYS A 64 -5.16 4.61 4.29
C CYS A 64 -4.63 3.33 3.65
N ARG A 65 -4.61 3.31 2.32
CA ARG A 65 -3.94 2.32 1.49
C ARG A 65 -2.97 3.04 0.55
N VAL A 66 -1.73 2.59 0.53
CA VAL A 66 -0.74 2.99 -0.47
C VAL A 66 -0.43 1.79 -1.37
N GLN A 67 -0.51 1.97 -2.69
CA GLN A 67 -0.18 0.94 -3.66
C GLN A 67 0.94 1.41 -4.59
N ALA A 68 1.89 0.53 -4.86
CA ALA A 68 2.91 0.69 -5.89
C ALA A 68 2.54 -0.18 -7.10
N ILE A 69 2.17 0.46 -8.21
CA ILE A 69 1.58 -0.16 -9.39
C ILE A 69 2.58 -0.13 -10.54
N TYR A 70 2.77 -1.25 -11.23
CA TYR A 70 3.53 -1.37 -12.46
C TYR A 70 2.69 -2.05 -13.53
N ASP A 71 2.51 -1.42 -14.69
CA ASP A 71 1.73 -1.98 -15.82
C ASP A 71 0.34 -2.48 -15.38
N ASP A 72 -0.43 -1.58 -14.75
CA ASP A 72 -1.76 -1.84 -14.17
C ASP A 72 -1.83 -2.96 -13.12
N THR A 73 -0.67 -3.44 -12.65
CA THR A 73 -0.55 -4.51 -11.65
C THR A 73 -0.01 -3.95 -10.34
N VAL A 74 -0.73 -4.19 -9.25
CA VAL A 74 -0.24 -3.87 -7.90
C VAL A 74 0.93 -4.81 -7.58
N MET A 75 2.13 -4.23 -7.44
CA MET A 75 3.36 -4.96 -7.13
C MET A 75 3.70 -4.92 -5.64
N GLY A 76 3.21 -3.91 -4.92
CA GLY A 76 3.37 -3.76 -3.48
C GLY A 76 2.28 -2.87 -2.89
N GLU A 77 1.96 -3.10 -1.62
CA GLU A 77 0.92 -2.33 -0.92
C GLU A 77 1.24 -2.20 0.57
N SER A 78 0.78 -1.10 1.17
CA SER A 78 0.87 -0.83 2.60
C SER A 78 -0.44 -0.21 3.09
N TYR A 79 -0.79 -0.48 4.34
CA TYR A 79 -2.06 -0.06 4.95
C TYR A 79 -1.83 0.55 6.33
N LEU A 80 -2.58 1.60 6.64
CA LEU A 80 -2.67 2.18 7.97
C LEU A 80 -4.13 2.44 8.33
N GLY A 81 -4.63 1.72 9.33
CA GLY A 81 -5.98 1.92 9.86
C GLY A 81 -6.04 2.99 10.93
N SER A 82 -7.25 3.26 11.42
CA SER A 82 -7.48 4.13 12.57
C SER A 82 -6.99 5.57 12.42
N ILE A 83 -7.02 6.09 11.20
CA ILE A 83 -6.72 7.50 10.92
C ILE A 83 -7.94 8.34 11.28
N VAL A 84 -7.77 9.32 12.16
CA VAL A 84 -8.81 10.30 12.53
C VAL A 84 -8.35 11.68 12.07
N ALA A 85 -9.03 12.21 11.05
CA ALA A 85 -8.72 13.52 10.47
C ALA A 85 -9.93 14.12 9.75
N GLU A 86 -9.89 15.41 9.41
CA GLU A 86 -10.95 16.07 8.61
C GLU A 86 -11.14 15.41 7.23
N SER A 87 -10.04 14.96 6.61
CA SER A 87 -10.04 14.22 5.34
C SER A 87 -8.69 13.53 5.12
N GLY A 88 -8.64 12.56 4.20
CA GLY A 88 -7.39 11.93 3.78
C GLY A 88 -6.37 12.94 3.26
N ALA A 89 -6.79 13.91 2.45
CA ALA A 89 -5.94 14.99 1.97
C ALA A 89 -5.36 15.87 3.09
N LYS A 90 -6.13 16.15 4.16
CA LYS A 90 -5.62 16.89 5.32
C LYS A 90 -4.58 16.07 6.07
N TRP A 91 -4.86 14.80 6.33
CA TRP A 91 -3.92 13.90 6.99
C TRP A 91 -2.59 13.77 6.24
N ILE A 92 -2.63 13.65 4.90
CA ILE A 92 -1.41 13.58 4.07
C ILE A 92 -0.49 14.80 4.30
N VAL A 93 -1.07 15.99 4.47
CA VAL A 93 -0.32 17.24 4.66
C VAL A 93 0.19 17.38 6.10
N GLU A 94 -0.59 16.91 7.06
CA GLU A 94 -0.29 17.06 8.49
C GLU A 94 0.72 16.03 9.00
N ASP A 95 0.73 14.82 8.42
CA ASP A 95 1.67 13.75 8.77
C ASP A 95 2.43 13.18 7.55
N PRO A 96 3.27 14.01 6.90
CA PRO A 96 4.00 13.59 5.71
C PRO A 96 5.04 12.49 5.99
N ALA A 97 5.51 12.35 7.23
CA ALA A 97 6.48 11.33 7.60
C ALA A 97 5.83 9.94 7.61
N GLN A 98 4.66 9.80 8.22
CA GLN A 98 3.93 8.54 8.23
C GLN A 98 3.47 8.13 6.83
N VAL A 99 3.12 9.11 5.98
CA VAL A 99 2.82 8.86 4.55
C VAL A 99 4.05 8.32 3.83
N GLU A 100 5.20 8.96 4.01
CA GLU A 100 6.44 8.54 3.34
C GLU A 100 6.84 7.13 3.75
N ASP A 101 6.72 6.77 5.03
CA ASP A 101 6.98 5.41 5.52
C ASP A 101 6.09 4.38 4.80
N LEU A 102 4.80 4.67 4.60
CA LEU A 102 3.88 3.78 3.87
C LEU A 102 4.25 3.65 2.38
N VAL A 103 4.70 4.74 1.76
CA VAL A 103 5.17 4.75 0.37
C VAL A 103 6.44 3.92 0.24
N ASP A 104 7.40 4.10 1.13
CA ASP A 104 8.67 3.38 1.12
C ASP A 104 8.45 1.87 1.33
N ASP A 105 7.53 1.49 2.23
CA ASP A 105 7.14 0.09 2.42
C ASP A 105 6.52 -0.52 1.16
N ALA A 106 5.57 0.18 0.52
CA ALA A 106 4.92 -0.29 -0.70
C ALA A 106 5.92 -0.43 -1.87
N VAL A 107 6.83 0.55 -2.03
CA VAL A 107 7.87 0.54 -3.06
C VAL A 107 8.88 -0.58 -2.81
N SER A 108 9.32 -0.76 -1.56
CA SER A 108 10.27 -1.82 -1.19
C SER A 108 9.71 -3.21 -1.50
N GLN A 109 8.42 -3.45 -1.18
CA GLN A 109 7.73 -4.68 -1.55
C GLN A 109 7.65 -4.85 -3.06
N ALA A 110 7.27 -3.79 -3.79
CA ALA A 110 7.15 -3.83 -5.24
C ALA A 110 8.48 -4.13 -5.95
N GLN A 111 9.59 -3.59 -5.46
CA GLN A 111 10.93 -3.88 -5.98
C GLN A 111 11.31 -5.35 -5.75
N GLN A 112 11.06 -5.88 -4.55
CA GLN A 112 11.33 -7.28 -4.24
C GLN A 112 10.50 -8.22 -5.12
N GLU A 113 9.22 -7.90 -5.31
CA GLU A 113 8.32 -8.67 -6.15
C GLU A 113 8.72 -8.62 -7.64
N ALA A 114 9.14 -7.46 -8.13
CA ALA A 114 9.65 -7.31 -9.50
C ALA A 114 10.90 -8.19 -9.73
N VAL A 115 11.86 -8.17 -8.80
CA VAL A 115 13.06 -9.02 -8.88
C VAL A 115 12.68 -10.51 -8.85
N ARG A 116 11.77 -10.90 -7.95
CA ARG A 116 11.26 -12.28 -7.86
C ARG A 116 10.59 -12.70 -9.17
N MET A 117 9.77 -11.84 -9.76
CA MET A 117 9.07 -12.13 -11.00
C MET A 117 10.05 -12.29 -12.17
N ILE A 118 11.10 -11.47 -12.23
CA ILE A 118 12.17 -11.63 -13.23
C ILE A 118 12.81 -13.02 -13.13
N GLU A 119 13.10 -13.51 -11.92
CA GLU A 119 13.68 -14.85 -11.73
C GLU A 119 12.73 -15.95 -12.21
N VAL A 120 11.44 -15.86 -11.85
CA VAL A 120 10.39 -16.82 -12.25
C VAL A 120 10.24 -16.83 -13.77
N LEU A 121 10.12 -15.66 -14.41
CA LEU A 121 9.92 -15.57 -15.85
C LEU A 121 11.14 -16.07 -16.63
N LYS A 122 12.36 -15.78 -16.17
CA LYS A 122 13.60 -16.32 -16.77
C LYS A 122 13.64 -17.84 -16.71
N ARG A 123 13.24 -18.44 -15.59
CA ARG A 123 13.19 -19.90 -15.46
C ARG A 123 12.13 -20.51 -16.37
N ASP A 124 10.91 -19.98 -16.31
CA ASP A 124 9.73 -20.61 -16.89
C ASP A 124 9.69 -20.45 -18.42
N PHE A 125 10.17 -19.33 -18.96
CA PHE A 125 10.10 -19.03 -20.39
C PHE A 125 11.43 -19.08 -21.13
N LEU A 126 12.55 -18.88 -20.44
CA LEU A 126 13.88 -18.88 -21.06
C LEU A 126 14.72 -20.10 -20.68
N GLY A 127 14.22 -20.98 -19.81
CA GLY A 127 14.93 -22.18 -19.35
C GLY A 127 16.22 -21.88 -18.58
N MET A 128 16.37 -20.64 -18.08
CA MET A 128 17.55 -20.22 -17.33
C MET A 128 17.51 -20.81 -15.93
N LYS A 129 18.67 -21.24 -15.41
CA LYS A 129 18.80 -21.63 -14.01
C LYS A 129 18.71 -20.37 -13.14
N VAL A 130 17.96 -20.46 -12.04
CA VAL A 130 17.91 -19.38 -11.03
C VAL A 130 19.15 -19.46 -10.15
N PHE A 131 19.57 -18.32 -9.57
CA PHE A 131 20.79 -18.21 -8.78
C PHE A 131 20.88 -19.23 -7.62
N LYS A 132 19.74 -19.63 -7.05
CA LYS A 132 19.66 -20.65 -6.00
C LYS A 132 20.00 -22.07 -6.46
N ASP A 133 19.96 -22.33 -7.77
CA ASP A 133 20.21 -23.65 -8.38
C ASP A 133 21.62 -23.77 -8.97
N ILE A 134 22.44 -22.71 -8.86
CA ILE A 134 23.82 -22.68 -9.37
C ILE A 134 24.76 -23.06 -8.22
N ASP A 135 25.52 -24.14 -8.38
CA ASP A 135 26.60 -24.50 -7.47
C ASP A 135 27.59 -23.31 -7.38
N PRO A 136 27.98 -22.84 -6.19
CA PRO A 136 28.93 -21.74 -6.02
C PRO A 136 30.22 -21.90 -6.84
N LYS A 137 30.61 -23.13 -7.19
CA LYS A 137 31.80 -23.42 -8.03
C LYS A 137 31.63 -23.16 -9.52
N VAL A 138 30.41 -22.91 -10.00
CA VAL A 138 30.10 -22.66 -11.43
C VAL A 138 29.97 -21.17 -11.74
N VAL A 139 29.76 -20.34 -10.70
CA VAL A 139 29.55 -18.89 -10.83
C VAL A 139 30.75 -18.17 -11.46
N ASP A 140 31.98 -18.69 -11.27
CA ASP A 140 33.21 -18.08 -11.78
C ASP A 140 33.46 -18.31 -13.30
N ASN A 141 32.66 -19.14 -13.99
CA ASN A 141 32.93 -19.53 -15.38
C ASN A 141 31.93 -19.03 -16.43
N GLU A 142 30.85 -18.35 -16.04
CA GLU A 142 29.84 -17.82 -16.99
C GLU A 142 29.84 -16.29 -17.15
N PHE A 143 30.78 -15.58 -16.51
CA PHE A 143 30.92 -14.11 -16.61
C PHE A 143 32.32 -13.62 -17.04
N ASN A 144 33.15 -14.49 -17.63
CA ASN A 144 34.39 -14.12 -18.34
C ASN A 144 34.30 -14.51 -19.81
#